data_AF-A0A9W6UXR8-F1
#
_entry.id   AF-A0A9W6UXR8-F1
#
_cell.length_a   1.000
_cell.length_b   1.000
_cell.length_c   1.000
_cell.angle_alpha   90.00
_cell.angle_beta   90.00
_cell.angle_gamma   90.00
#
_symmetry.space_group_name_H-M   'P 1'
#
loop_
_entity.id
_entity.type
_entity.pdbx_description
1 polymer ?
#
loop_
_entity_poly.entity_id
_entity_poly.type
_entity_poly.pdbx_seq_one_letter_code
_entity_poly.pdbx_strand_id
1 'polypeptide(L)'
;MSLLDELWAEGWMPYWEGLFHADGRARDADVEGPGLEVLRLGEPIDLESMLDEDPNGLSGAVVHAEAGLPDGRGRLVGGGGSHGSEGFVACFDTEGAMVWLLHLGESNEFVRITVDWPTATCTNNLDRSITLDLTSPDHSSDRPAPPTTGDPDPAHRARGRSRGGAGRRQGATTDGTWIAELWRDGRTPVHYGLFRADGTARRADCDGPQLTRFRLGEPLGPITLAAAADPAWTRSAEILAEAALPDGTGRLVAGGDTDASDGFFARTDAAGRLVWLVHLPCTELVGVTVEGPRAVFVNDRGGALTIDLTAPEFSDAPGN
;
A
#
# COMPACT_ATOMS: atom_id res chain seq x y z
N MET A 1 29.61 -5.98 2.35
CA MET A 1 28.14 -6.02 2.40
C MET A 1 27.68 -4.75 1.74
N SER A 2 26.77 -4.83 0.77
CA SER A 2 26.24 -3.65 0.10
C SER A 2 25.16 -2.98 0.96
N LEU A 3 24.81 -1.73 0.66
CA LEU A 3 23.65 -1.07 1.26
C LEU A 3 22.36 -1.88 1.06
N LEU A 4 22.18 -2.49 -0.12
CA LEU A 4 21.02 -3.34 -0.38
C LEU A 4 21.02 -4.62 0.49
N ASP A 5 22.18 -5.24 0.71
CA ASP A 5 22.29 -6.39 1.62
C ASP A 5 21.92 -5.99 3.06
N GLU A 6 22.36 -4.81 3.50
CA GLU A 6 22.03 -4.24 4.83
C GLU A 6 20.53 -4.02 4.99
N LEU A 7 19.91 -3.30 4.04
CA LEU A 7 18.46 -3.07 4.05
C LEU A 7 17.68 -4.37 4.04
N TRP A 8 18.05 -5.30 3.16
CA TRP A 8 17.35 -6.58 3.03
C TRP A 8 17.48 -7.46 4.27
N ALA A 9 18.66 -7.49 4.90
CA ALA A 9 18.87 -8.23 6.15
C ALA A 9 17.97 -7.71 7.29
N GLU A 10 17.58 -6.43 7.24
CA GLU A 10 16.64 -5.81 8.16
C GLU A 10 15.17 -5.93 7.73
N GLY A 11 14.90 -6.53 6.57
CA GLY A 11 13.56 -6.69 6.01
C GLY A 11 13.02 -5.45 5.29
N TRP A 12 13.91 -4.55 4.86
CA TRP A 12 13.57 -3.32 4.15
C TRP A 12 14.01 -3.36 2.68
N MET A 13 13.32 -2.59 1.85
CA MET A 13 13.70 -2.30 0.47
C MET A 13 13.47 -0.80 0.16
N PRO A 14 14.13 -0.22 -0.85
CA PRO A 14 13.83 1.13 -1.30
C PRO A 14 12.35 1.26 -1.74
N TYR A 15 11.69 2.35 -1.35
CA TYR A 15 10.30 2.65 -1.74
C TYR A 15 10.18 3.20 -3.17
N TRP A 16 11.26 3.71 -3.74
CA TRP A 16 11.24 4.29 -5.09
C TRP A 16 11.16 3.23 -6.17
N GLU A 17 10.50 3.56 -7.27
CA GLU A 17 10.46 2.70 -8.44
C GLU A 17 11.85 2.68 -9.08
N GLY A 18 12.46 1.50 -9.18
CA GLY A 18 13.84 1.42 -9.58
C GLY A 18 14.41 0.02 -9.68
N LEU A 19 15.47 -0.09 -10.47
CA LEU A 19 16.38 -1.22 -10.51
C LEU A 19 17.65 -0.85 -9.75
N PHE A 20 17.88 -1.50 -8.62
CA PHE A 20 18.99 -1.26 -7.70
C PHE A 20 19.95 -2.45 -7.74
N HIS A 21 21.23 -2.21 -7.98
CA HIS A 21 22.26 -3.23 -7.94
C HIS A 21 23.06 -3.16 -6.64
N ALA A 22 23.54 -4.32 -6.17
CA ALA A 22 24.37 -4.40 -4.97
C ALA A 22 25.73 -3.68 -5.11
N ASP A 23 26.16 -3.37 -6.33
CA ASP A 23 27.36 -2.56 -6.59
C ASP A 23 27.12 -1.05 -6.47
N GLY A 24 25.91 -0.62 -6.08
CA GLY A 24 25.53 0.77 -5.88
C GLY A 24 24.96 1.45 -7.13
N ARG A 25 24.98 0.79 -8.31
CA ARG A 25 24.29 1.33 -9.49
C ARG A 25 22.79 1.23 -9.29
N ALA A 26 22.06 2.32 -9.55
CA ALA A 26 20.61 2.29 -9.60
C ALA A 26 20.08 3.11 -10.78
N ARG A 27 18.90 2.75 -11.27
CA ARG A 27 18.16 3.50 -12.30
C ARG A 27 16.69 3.53 -11.94
N ASP A 28 16.04 4.63 -12.31
CA ASP A 28 14.57 4.74 -12.31
C ASP A 28 13.97 3.61 -13.15
N ALA A 29 12.84 3.05 -12.71
CA ALA A 29 12.17 1.96 -13.41
C ALA A 29 10.67 2.22 -13.48
N ASP A 30 10.11 2.04 -14.67
CA ASP A 30 8.68 2.21 -14.94
C ASP A 30 8.18 1.00 -15.74
N VAL A 31 6.90 0.68 -15.64
CA VAL A 31 6.25 -0.40 -16.38
C VAL A 31 5.09 0.17 -17.17
N GLU A 32 5.18 0.05 -18.50
CA GLU A 32 4.09 0.53 -19.35
C GLU A 32 2.97 -0.49 -19.46
N GLY A 33 1.76 0.05 -19.45
CA GLY A 33 0.52 -0.65 -19.72
C GLY A 33 -0.08 -1.35 -18.49
N PRO A 34 -1.40 -1.61 -18.52
CA PRO A 34 -2.12 -2.17 -17.39
C PRO A 34 -1.71 -3.62 -17.08
N GLY A 35 -0.93 -4.26 -17.95
CA GLY A 35 -0.52 -5.66 -17.85
C GLY A 35 0.95 -5.87 -17.48
N LEU A 36 1.71 -4.82 -17.16
CA LEU A 36 3.18 -4.87 -16.94
C LEU A 36 3.95 -5.28 -18.20
N GLU A 37 3.50 -4.80 -19.37
CA GLU A 37 3.96 -5.30 -20.66
C GLU A 37 5.41 -4.93 -21.00
N VAL A 38 5.87 -3.73 -20.60
CA VAL A 38 7.19 -3.22 -20.98
C VAL A 38 7.88 -2.55 -19.79
N LEU A 39 9.00 -3.12 -19.34
CA LEU A 39 9.90 -2.48 -18.38
C LEU A 39 10.73 -1.40 -19.10
N ARG A 40 10.70 -0.18 -18.57
CA ARG A 40 11.53 0.94 -19.02
C ARG A 40 12.45 1.38 -17.89
N LEU A 41 13.72 1.55 -18.21
CA LEU A 41 14.69 2.13 -17.30
C LEU A 41 14.95 3.59 -17.65
N GLY A 42 14.81 4.46 -16.67
CA GLY A 42 15.03 5.89 -16.76
C GLY A 42 16.46 6.29 -16.41
N GLU A 43 16.58 7.47 -15.81
CA GLU A 43 17.85 8.08 -15.42
C GLU A 43 18.53 7.33 -14.26
N PRO A 44 19.86 7.42 -14.12
CA PRO A 44 20.56 6.93 -12.94
C PRO A 44 20.04 7.56 -11.65
N ILE A 45 19.99 6.74 -10.60
CA ILE A 45 19.59 7.13 -9.24
C ILE A 45 20.80 7.00 -8.30
N ASP A 46 20.92 7.94 -7.37
CA ASP A 46 21.83 7.84 -6.22
C ASP A 46 21.01 7.46 -4.97
N LEU A 47 20.97 6.16 -4.67
CA LEU A 47 20.17 5.61 -3.58
C LEU A 47 20.62 6.13 -2.20
N GLU A 48 21.93 6.29 -1.99
CA GLU A 48 22.47 6.81 -0.72
C GLU A 48 22.03 8.26 -0.50
N SER A 49 22.19 9.11 -1.53
CA SER A 49 21.74 10.49 -1.45
C SER A 49 20.23 10.60 -1.22
N MET A 50 19.44 9.70 -1.82
CA MET A 50 17.99 9.71 -1.65
C MET A 50 17.56 9.30 -0.23
N LEU A 51 18.25 8.34 0.38
CA LEU A 51 18.00 7.93 1.77
C LEU A 51 18.50 8.98 2.78
N ASP A 52 19.58 9.69 2.48
CA ASP A 52 20.03 10.83 3.28
C ASP A 52 19.02 11.98 3.28
N GLU A 53 18.39 12.24 2.12
CA GLU A 53 17.35 13.25 1.96
C GLU A 53 16.01 12.83 2.58
N ASP A 54 15.63 11.56 2.44
CA ASP A 54 14.42 10.96 2.99
C ASP A 54 14.69 9.58 3.61
N PRO A 55 15.05 9.52 4.90
CA PRO A 55 15.28 8.26 5.60
C PRO A 55 14.04 7.35 5.70
N ASN A 56 12.84 7.88 5.42
CA ASN A 56 11.60 7.09 5.40
C ASN A 56 11.28 6.52 4.02
N GLY A 57 12.14 6.71 3.01
CA GLY A 57 11.97 6.16 1.66
C GLY A 57 12.22 4.65 1.57
N LEU A 58 11.81 3.90 2.59
CA LEU A 58 11.92 2.46 2.68
C LEU A 58 10.52 1.83 2.83
N SER A 59 10.34 0.66 2.22
CA SER A 59 9.16 -0.18 2.35
C SER A 59 9.54 -1.53 2.95
N GLY A 60 8.65 -2.14 3.73
CA GLY A 60 8.89 -3.47 4.29
C GLY A 60 8.80 -4.52 3.19
N ALA A 61 9.81 -5.39 3.08
CA ALA A 61 9.84 -6.44 2.07
C ALA A 61 9.16 -7.72 2.58
N VAL A 62 8.06 -8.12 1.93
CA VAL A 62 7.36 -9.39 2.22
C VAL A 62 7.53 -10.34 1.04
N VAL A 63 8.21 -11.46 1.27
CA VAL A 63 8.46 -12.49 0.26
C VAL A 63 7.24 -13.40 0.10
N HIS A 64 6.79 -13.58 -1.15
CA HIS A 64 5.67 -14.45 -1.50
C HIS A 64 6.03 -15.59 -2.43
N ALA A 65 7.07 -15.41 -3.26
CA ALA A 65 7.51 -16.39 -4.25
C ALA A 65 9.03 -16.49 -4.31
N GLU A 66 9.53 -17.69 -4.63
CA GLU A 66 10.94 -17.93 -4.89
C GLU A 66 11.11 -18.91 -6.05
N ALA A 67 12.17 -18.75 -6.84
CA ALA A 67 12.56 -19.68 -7.89
C ALA A 67 14.09 -19.79 -7.99
N GLY A 68 14.61 -21.00 -8.01
CA GLY A 68 16.04 -21.24 -8.23
C GLY A 68 16.45 -20.93 -9.67
N LEU A 69 17.62 -20.34 -9.85
CA LEU A 69 18.23 -20.19 -11.17
C LEU A 69 18.91 -21.50 -11.60
N PRO A 70 18.92 -21.85 -12.90
CA PRO A 70 19.59 -23.05 -13.39
C PRO A 70 21.07 -23.10 -13.03
N ASP A 71 21.62 -24.31 -13.01
CA ASP A 71 23.01 -24.61 -12.67
C ASP A 71 23.45 -24.11 -11.28
N GLY A 72 22.48 -23.82 -10.40
CA GLY A 72 22.75 -23.30 -9.07
C GLY A 72 23.36 -21.91 -9.08
N ARG A 73 23.02 -21.06 -10.07
CA ARG A 73 23.53 -19.67 -10.20
C ARG A 73 23.01 -18.69 -9.14
N GLY A 74 22.08 -19.14 -8.29
CA GLY A 74 21.42 -18.32 -7.30
C GLY A 74 19.91 -18.55 -7.31
N ARG A 75 19.14 -17.52 -6.92
CA ARG A 75 17.68 -17.57 -6.89
C ARG A 75 17.05 -16.20 -7.16
N LEU A 76 15.83 -16.23 -7.66
CA LEU A 76 14.93 -15.08 -7.69
C LEU A 76 13.94 -15.18 -6.53
N VAL A 77 13.57 -14.02 -6.01
CA VAL A 77 12.55 -13.84 -4.98
C VAL A 77 11.58 -12.77 -5.48
N GLY A 78 10.29 -12.98 -5.25
CA GLY A 78 9.22 -12.06 -5.61
C GLY A 78 8.34 -11.79 -4.40
N GLY A 79 7.86 -10.56 -4.30
CA GLY A 79 7.06 -10.14 -3.17
C GLY A 79 6.42 -8.78 -3.36
N GLY A 80 6.06 -8.15 -2.25
CA GLY A 80 5.48 -6.81 -2.22
C GLY A 80 5.85 -6.02 -0.98
N GLY A 81 5.41 -4.76 -1.00
CA GLY A 81 5.51 -3.83 0.13
C GLY A 81 4.39 -4.02 1.14
N SER A 82 4.41 -3.23 2.22
CA SER A 82 3.40 -3.31 3.30
C SER A 82 1.98 -2.95 2.87
N HIS A 83 1.82 -2.24 1.74
CA HIS A 83 0.54 -1.70 1.28
C HIS A 83 -0.15 -2.56 0.21
N GLY A 84 0.51 -3.59 -0.32
CA GLY A 84 -0.05 -4.49 -1.34
C GLY A 84 -0.20 -3.91 -2.76
N SER A 85 -0.06 -2.59 -2.92
CA SER A 85 0.00 -1.90 -4.22
C SER A 85 1.37 -2.02 -4.90
N GLU A 86 2.41 -2.27 -4.12
CA GLU A 86 3.81 -2.38 -4.54
C GLU A 86 4.22 -3.83 -4.79
N GLY A 87 5.10 -4.05 -5.77
CA GLY A 87 5.74 -5.33 -6.01
C GLY A 87 7.26 -5.19 -6.16
N PHE A 88 7.97 -6.25 -5.77
CA PHE A 88 9.40 -6.35 -6.04
C PHE A 88 9.79 -7.72 -6.61
N VAL A 89 10.89 -7.72 -7.35
CA VAL A 89 11.63 -8.92 -7.74
C VAL A 89 13.10 -8.71 -7.37
N ALA A 90 13.71 -9.64 -6.66
CA ALA A 90 15.12 -9.57 -6.26
C ALA A 90 15.87 -10.82 -6.71
N CYS A 91 17.13 -10.65 -7.08
CA CYS A 91 18.03 -11.74 -7.43
C CYS A 91 19.14 -11.87 -6.39
N PHE A 92 19.41 -13.10 -5.99
CA PHE A 92 20.48 -13.46 -5.08
C PHE A 92 21.43 -14.42 -5.77
N ASP A 93 22.71 -14.32 -5.43
CA ASP A 93 23.72 -15.25 -5.90
C ASP A 93 23.69 -16.58 -5.12
N THR A 94 24.71 -17.41 -5.34
CA THR A 94 24.84 -18.73 -4.73
C THR A 94 25.15 -18.69 -3.24
N GLU A 95 25.72 -17.59 -2.76
CA GLU A 95 26.06 -17.36 -1.37
C GLU A 95 24.91 -16.68 -0.61
N GLY A 96 23.86 -16.27 -1.34
CA GLY A 96 22.71 -15.58 -0.81
C GLY A 96 22.91 -14.08 -0.69
N ALA A 97 23.98 -13.52 -1.28
CA ALA A 97 24.16 -12.09 -1.39
C ALA A 97 23.23 -11.52 -2.46
N MET A 98 22.74 -10.30 -2.26
CA MET A 98 21.90 -9.64 -3.25
C MET A 98 22.73 -9.27 -4.48
N VAL A 99 22.17 -9.46 -5.67
CA VAL A 99 22.76 -9.03 -6.94
C VAL A 99 22.06 -7.76 -7.42
N TRP A 100 20.73 -7.80 -7.43
CA TRP A 100 19.88 -6.66 -7.78
C TRP A 100 18.47 -6.82 -7.19
N LEU A 101 17.75 -5.70 -7.10
CA LEU A 101 16.36 -5.59 -6.71
C LEU A 101 15.63 -4.64 -7.65
N LEU A 102 14.53 -5.08 -8.23
CA LEU A 102 13.57 -4.28 -8.99
C LEU A 102 12.36 -4.01 -8.10
N HIS A 103 12.04 -2.74 -7.85
CA HIS A 103 10.85 -2.31 -7.13
C HIS A 103 9.94 -1.50 -8.05
N LEU A 104 8.63 -1.75 -7.98
CA LEU A 104 7.59 -1.11 -8.79
C LEU A 104 6.40 -0.73 -7.90
N GLY A 105 6.05 0.55 -7.85
CA GLY A 105 5.12 1.12 -6.88
C GLY A 105 3.65 0.78 -7.15
N GLU A 106 3.30 0.56 -8.42
CA GLU A 106 1.93 0.26 -8.86
C GLU A 106 1.77 -1.16 -9.45
N SER A 107 2.74 -2.05 -9.23
CA SER A 107 2.68 -3.39 -9.84
C SER A 107 1.83 -4.39 -9.08
N ASN A 108 1.43 -4.13 -7.84
CA ASN A 108 1.00 -5.13 -6.87
C ASN A 108 2.05 -6.22 -6.60
N GLU A 109 1.83 -7.03 -5.58
CA GLU A 109 2.79 -8.01 -5.10
C GLU A 109 3.03 -9.16 -6.09
N PHE A 110 4.29 -9.55 -6.31
CA PHE A 110 4.66 -10.70 -7.13
C PHE A 110 4.57 -12.01 -6.34
N VAL A 111 3.63 -12.88 -6.73
CA VAL A 111 3.27 -14.11 -5.98
C VAL A 111 3.65 -15.39 -6.72
N ARG A 112 4.23 -15.28 -7.91
CA ARG A 112 4.70 -16.43 -8.70
C ARG A 112 5.88 -16.04 -9.58
N ILE A 113 6.89 -16.90 -9.64
CA ILE A 113 8.03 -16.76 -10.53
C ILE A 113 8.22 -18.06 -11.31
N THR A 114 8.33 -17.95 -12.63
CA THR A 114 8.73 -19.06 -13.52
C THR A 114 10.03 -18.68 -14.20
N VAL A 115 11.04 -19.55 -14.12
CA VAL A 115 12.32 -19.34 -14.80
C VAL A 115 12.38 -20.23 -16.03
N ASP A 116 12.47 -19.61 -17.21
CA ASP A 116 12.76 -20.25 -18.48
C ASP A 116 14.01 -19.58 -19.06
N TRP A 117 15.17 -20.06 -18.61
CA TRP A 117 16.45 -19.42 -18.83
C TRP A 117 16.72 -19.14 -20.32
N PRO A 118 17.15 -17.93 -20.70
CA PRO A 118 17.69 -16.85 -19.86
C PRO A 118 16.66 -15.88 -19.27
N THR A 119 15.38 -16.19 -19.34
CA THR A 119 14.32 -15.30 -18.90
C THR A 119 13.65 -15.77 -17.61
N ALA A 120 13.02 -14.83 -16.90
CA ALA A 120 12.05 -15.14 -15.85
C ALA A 120 10.76 -14.37 -16.09
N THR A 121 9.63 -15.03 -15.87
CA THR A 121 8.31 -14.41 -15.83
C THR A 121 7.86 -14.31 -14.38
N CYS A 122 7.61 -13.09 -13.93
CA CYS A 122 7.15 -12.79 -12.58
C CYS A 122 5.69 -12.33 -12.66
N THR A 123 4.78 -13.03 -11.97
CA THR A 123 3.34 -12.79 -12.02
C THR A 123 2.84 -12.27 -10.68
N ASN A 124 2.07 -11.18 -10.71
CA ASN A 124 1.48 -10.57 -9.52
C ASN A 124 0.16 -11.23 -9.09
N ASN A 125 -0.38 -10.80 -7.95
CA ASN A 125 -1.65 -11.28 -7.39
C ASN A 125 -2.90 -10.90 -8.23
N LEU A 126 -2.75 -10.09 -9.27
CA LEU A 126 -3.78 -9.75 -10.26
C LEU A 126 -3.59 -10.51 -11.60
N ASP A 127 -2.70 -11.52 -11.61
CA ASP A 127 -2.37 -12.35 -12.77
C ASP A 127 -1.76 -11.58 -13.97
N ARG A 128 -1.16 -10.41 -13.68
CA ARG A 128 -0.36 -9.61 -14.63
C ARG A 128 1.11 -9.99 -14.48
N SER A 129 1.87 -9.94 -15.56
CA SER A 129 3.23 -10.50 -15.56
C SER A 129 4.23 -9.61 -16.27
N ILE A 130 5.40 -9.47 -15.67
CA ILE A 130 6.60 -8.90 -16.28
C ILE A 130 7.55 -10.04 -16.66
N THR A 131 8.26 -9.89 -17.79
CA THR A 131 9.31 -10.82 -18.21
C THR A 131 10.66 -10.11 -18.19
N LEU A 132 11.63 -10.72 -17.51
CA LEU A 132 12.96 -10.18 -17.28
C LEU A 132 13.98 -11.02 -18.06
N ASP A 133 14.87 -10.36 -18.79
CA ASP A 133 16.08 -11.00 -19.33
C ASP A 133 17.16 -11.03 -18.23
N LEU A 134 17.45 -12.22 -17.70
CA LEU A 134 18.39 -12.38 -16.60
C LEU A 134 19.86 -12.29 -17.04
N THR A 135 20.12 -12.20 -18.34
CA THR A 135 21.47 -12.02 -18.89
C THR A 135 21.77 -10.57 -19.26
N SER A 136 20.74 -9.75 -19.41
CA SER A 136 20.89 -8.31 -19.57
C SER A 136 21.12 -7.65 -18.20
N PRO A 137 22.11 -6.76 -18.05
CA PRO A 137 22.28 -5.99 -16.83
C PRO A 137 21.09 -5.06 -16.53
N ASP A 138 20.31 -4.73 -17.57
CA ASP A 138 19.16 -3.83 -17.51
C ASP A 138 17.81 -4.59 -17.55
N HIS A 139 17.85 -5.93 -17.65
CA HIS A 139 16.70 -6.83 -17.65
C HIS A 139 15.60 -6.59 -18.69
N SER A 140 15.77 -5.62 -19.59
CA SER A 140 14.87 -5.35 -20.70
C SER A 140 14.91 -6.51 -21.70
N SER A 141 13.77 -7.19 -21.88
CA SER A 141 13.58 -8.05 -23.04
C SER A 141 13.38 -7.15 -24.25
N ASP A 142 14.47 -6.80 -24.95
CA ASP A 142 14.45 -5.97 -26.16
C ASP A 142 13.70 -6.70 -27.29
N ARG A 143 12.38 -6.76 -27.17
CA ARG A 143 11.50 -7.09 -28.27
C ARG A 143 11.23 -5.76 -28.97
N PRO A 144 11.65 -5.58 -30.24
CA PRO A 144 11.37 -4.34 -30.94
C PRO A 144 9.86 -4.08 -30.91
N ALA A 145 9.48 -2.92 -30.37
CA ALA A 145 8.09 -2.52 -30.30
C ALA A 145 7.46 -2.60 -31.70
N PRO A 146 6.22 -3.11 -31.86
CA PRO A 146 5.49 -2.91 -33.10
C PRO A 146 5.39 -1.40 -33.38
N PRO A 147 5.47 -0.96 -34.65
CA PRO A 147 5.46 0.47 -34.97
C PRO A 147 4.23 1.14 -34.36
N THR A 148 4.44 2.05 -33.41
CA THR A 148 3.40 2.81 -32.76
C THR A 148 2.76 3.76 -33.76
N THR A 149 1.52 3.48 -34.15
CA THR A 149 0.67 4.45 -34.83
C THR A 149 0.14 5.44 -33.80
N GLY A 150 0.78 6.61 -33.72
CA GLY A 150 0.24 7.81 -33.06
C GLY A 150 0.70 8.02 -31.63
N ASP A 151 1.52 9.04 -31.41
CA ASP A 151 1.81 9.61 -30.09
C ASP A 151 0.50 10.07 -29.41
N PRO A 152 0.23 9.66 -28.16
CA PRO A 152 -0.66 10.40 -27.29
C PRO A 152 0.07 11.62 -26.69
N ASP A 153 -0.70 12.68 -26.56
CA ASP A 153 -0.39 14.03 -26.07
C ASP A 153 0.42 14.06 -24.76
N PRO A 154 1.55 14.81 -24.67
CA PRO A 154 2.40 14.92 -23.48
C PRO A 154 1.80 15.74 -22.31
N ALA A 155 0.49 15.95 -22.26
CA ALA A 155 -0.14 16.90 -21.33
C ALA A 155 -0.38 16.41 -19.88
N HIS A 156 0.18 15.28 -19.42
CA HIS A 156 -0.11 14.74 -18.08
C HIS A 156 1.07 14.62 -17.10
N ARG A 157 2.15 15.40 -17.24
CA ARG A 157 3.23 15.45 -16.24
C ARG A 157 3.42 16.86 -15.65
N ALA A 158 2.53 17.23 -14.72
CA ALA A 158 2.79 18.22 -13.67
C ALA A 158 1.63 18.22 -12.66
N ARG A 159 1.60 17.27 -11.72
CA ARG A 159 0.86 17.47 -10.45
C ARG A 159 1.84 17.98 -9.41
N GLY A 160 1.56 19.18 -8.90
CA GLY A 160 2.44 19.92 -8.02
C GLY A 160 2.59 19.24 -6.66
N ARG A 161 3.84 19.06 -6.23
CA ARG A 161 4.17 18.77 -4.84
C ARG A 161 3.76 19.98 -3.98
N SER A 162 2.76 19.81 -3.12
CA SER A 162 2.41 20.81 -2.11
C SER A 162 3.54 20.87 -1.08
N ARG A 163 4.08 22.07 -0.84
CA ARG A 163 5.01 22.31 0.25
C ARG A 163 4.24 22.24 1.57
N GLY A 164 4.31 21.10 2.25
CA GLY A 164 3.85 20.94 3.62
C GLY A 164 4.55 21.96 4.53
N GLY A 165 3.77 22.86 5.14
CA GLY A 165 4.26 23.82 6.11
C GLY A 165 4.79 23.11 7.35
N ALA A 166 5.92 23.58 7.88
CA ALA A 166 6.54 23.07 9.09
C ALA A 166 5.61 23.26 10.31
N GLY A 167 4.75 22.27 10.55
CA GLY A 167 3.93 22.15 11.73
C GLY A 167 4.81 21.85 12.94
N ARG A 168 4.59 22.60 14.02
CA ARG A 168 5.25 22.47 15.31
C ARG A 168 5.01 21.04 15.84
N ARG A 169 6.07 20.26 16.12
CA ARG A 169 5.98 18.94 16.77
C ARG A 169 5.31 19.07 18.14
N GLN A 170 4.00 18.84 18.21
CA GLN A 170 3.33 18.47 19.46
C GLN A 170 3.65 16.99 19.68
N GLY A 171 4.19 16.65 20.85
CA GLY A 171 4.44 15.24 21.19
C GLY A 171 3.11 14.50 21.17
N ALA A 172 2.96 13.57 20.22
CA ALA A 172 1.77 12.73 20.14
C ALA A 172 1.66 11.94 21.45
N THR A 173 0.59 12.19 22.20
CA THR A 173 0.24 11.34 23.34
C THR A 173 -0.33 10.06 22.76
N THR A 174 0.37 8.94 22.94
CA THR A 174 -0.18 7.59 22.71
C THR A 174 -1.15 7.19 23.82
N ASP A 175 -1.82 8.15 24.46
CA ASP A 175 -3.01 7.80 25.23
C ASP A 175 -4.06 7.28 24.26
N GLY A 176 -4.90 6.35 24.71
CA GLY A 176 -5.86 5.65 23.85
C GLY A 176 -6.87 6.55 23.14
N THR A 177 -6.79 7.87 23.33
CA THR A 177 -7.69 8.86 22.75
C THR A 177 -7.24 9.45 21.42
N TRP A 178 -6.00 9.19 20.96
CA TRP A 178 -5.43 9.82 19.76
C TRP A 178 -6.35 9.74 18.51
N ILE A 179 -6.98 8.59 18.25
CA ILE A 179 -7.85 8.43 17.07
C ILE A 179 -9.13 9.26 17.17
N ALA A 180 -9.68 9.43 18.38
CA ALA A 180 -10.84 10.28 18.60
C ALA A 180 -10.50 11.76 18.44
N GLU A 181 -9.26 12.16 18.72
CA GLU A 181 -8.75 13.50 18.46
C GLU A 181 -8.54 13.74 16.96
N LEU A 182 -7.91 12.80 16.25
CA LEU A 182 -7.78 12.86 14.79
C LEU A 182 -9.14 13.02 14.11
N TRP A 183 -10.12 12.21 14.51
CA TRP A 183 -11.47 12.30 13.95
C TRP A 183 -12.10 13.68 14.21
N ARG A 184 -11.95 14.22 15.43
CA ARG A 184 -12.44 15.56 15.77
C ARG A 184 -11.81 16.66 14.91
N ASP A 185 -10.56 16.47 14.53
CA ASP A 185 -9.83 17.37 13.62
C ASP A 185 -10.18 17.14 12.14
N GLY A 186 -11.11 16.23 11.82
CA GLY A 186 -11.45 15.87 10.45
C GLY A 186 -10.34 15.11 9.75
N ARG A 187 -9.66 14.21 10.46
CA ARG A 187 -8.55 13.40 9.94
C ARG A 187 -8.73 11.90 10.19
N THR A 188 -8.12 11.10 9.33
CA THR A 188 -8.00 9.64 9.45
C THR A 188 -6.52 9.21 9.45
N PRO A 189 -6.18 8.05 10.04
CA PRO A 189 -4.86 7.44 9.86
C PRO A 189 -4.72 6.88 8.43
N VAL A 190 -3.50 6.89 7.89
CA VAL A 190 -3.18 6.27 6.58
C VAL A 190 -3.16 4.73 6.67
N HIS A 191 -2.85 4.18 7.84
CA HIS A 191 -2.72 2.73 8.01
C HIS A 191 -4.06 1.99 7.82
N TYR A 192 -4.01 0.86 7.11
CA TYR A 192 -5.17 0.00 6.89
C TYR A 192 -5.52 -0.79 8.15
N GLY A 193 -6.67 -0.47 8.74
CA GLY A 193 -7.02 -0.99 10.05
C GLY A 193 -8.41 -0.61 10.52
N LEU A 194 -8.88 -1.39 11.50
CA LEU A 194 -9.96 -1.00 12.41
C LEU A 194 -9.32 -0.30 13.61
N PHE A 195 -9.73 0.93 13.87
CA PHE A 195 -9.30 1.76 14.99
C PHE A 195 -10.51 2.09 15.87
N ARG A 196 -10.39 1.90 17.18
CA ARG A 196 -11.46 2.18 18.14
C ARG A 196 -11.12 3.40 18.98
N ALA A 197 -12.15 4.12 19.44
CA ALA A 197 -11.99 5.31 20.27
C ALA A 197 -11.30 5.06 21.64
N ASP A 198 -11.17 3.80 22.06
CA ASP A 198 -10.39 3.38 23.23
C ASP A 198 -8.89 3.20 22.94
N GLY A 199 -8.47 3.39 21.68
CA GLY A 199 -7.10 3.31 21.22
C GLY A 199 -6.68 1.93 20.73
N THR A 200 -7.54 0.92 20.86
CA THR A 200 -7.28 -0.40 20.29
C THR A 200 -7.39 -0.37 18.78
N ALA A 201 -6.53 -1.14 18.10
CA ALA A 201 -6.60 -1.27 16.66
C ALA A 201 -6.21 -2.67 16.18
N ARG A 202 -6.72 -3.05 15.01
CA ARG A 202 -6.41 -4.31 14.32
C ARG A 202 -6.13 -4.02 12.85
N ARG A 203 -5.23 -4.78 12.23
CA ARG A 203 -4.99 -4.73 10.79
C ARG A 203 -6.29 -5.02 10.04
N ALA A 204 -6.52 -4.31 8.93
CA ALA A 204 -7.64 -4.60 8.04
C ALA A 204 -7.09 -4.80 6.62
N ASP A 205 -7.46 -5.91 6.00
CA ASP A 205 -7.08 -6.22 4.62
C ASP A 205 -8.36 -6.38 3.78
N CYS A 206 -8.42 -5.81 2.58
CA CYS A 206 -9.52 -6.01 1.63
C CYS A 206 -9.04 -6.74 0.37
N ASP A 207 -9.96 -7.23 -0.44
CA ASP A 207 -9.66 -7.95 -1.69
C ASP A 207 -9.37 -7.03 -2.88
N GLY A 208 -8.79 -5.85 -2.60
CA GLY A 208 -8.47 -4.83 -3.58
C GLY A 208 -9.63 -3.86 -3.86
N PRO A 209 -9.58 -3.16 -5.01
CA PRO A 209 -10.42 -1.99 -5.28
C PRO A 209 -11.90 -2.31 -5.52
N GLN A 210 -12.25 -3.59 -5.69
CA GLN A 210 -13.65 -4.01 -5.85
C GLN A 210 -14.40 -4.12 -4.51
N LEU A 211 -13.65 -4.15 -3.39
CA LEU A 211 -14.18 -4.11 -2.03
C LEU A 211 -15.34 -5.09 -1.79
N THR A 212 -15.18 -6.35 -2.20
CA THR A 212 -16.24 -7.35 -2.01
C THR A 212 -16.15 -8.01 -0.65
N ARG A 213 -14.96 -7.96 -0.02
CA ARG A 213 -14.69 -8.51 1.30
C ARG A 213 -13.53 -7.77 1.96
N PHE A 214 -13.57 -7.73 3.29
CA PHE A 214 -12.41 -7.40 4.09
C PHE A 214 -12.28 -8.37 5.26
N ARG A 215 -11.10 -8.40 5.87
CA ARG A 215 -10.77 -9.22 7.02
C ARG A 215 -10.04 -8.39 8.05
N LEU A 216 -10.36 -8.63 9.32
CA LEU A 216 -9.62 -8.07 10.44
C LEU A 216 -8.55 -9.07 10.87
N GLY A 217 -7.31 -8.62 10.82
CA GLY A 217 -6.12 -9.40 11.19
C GLY A 217 -5.73 -9.23 12.65
N GLU A 218 -4.44 -9.32 12.91
CA GLU A 218 -3.84 -9.20 14.24
C GLU A 218 -3.97 -7.78 14.82
N PRO A 219 -3.91 -7.62 16.15
CA PRO A 219 -3.78 -6.32 16.80
C PRO A 219 -2.58 -5.53 16.25
N LEU A 220 -2.75 -4.23 16.03
CA LEU A 220 -1.64 -3.37 15.64
C LEU A 220 -0.73 -3.13 16.85
N GLY A 221 0.58 -3.30 16.63
CA GLY A 221 1.58 -3.07 17.67
C GLY A 221 1.72 -1.58 18.03
N PRO A 222 2.34 -1.27 19.18
CA PRO A 222 2.48 0.10 19.67
C PRO A 222 3.28 1.01 18.71
N ILE A 223 4.22 0.45 17.94
CA ILE A 223 4.97 1.20 16.92
C ILE A 223 4.04 1.61 15.78
N THR A 224 3.23 0.68 15.26
CA THR A 224 2.25 0.97 14.21
C THR A 224 1.19 1.96 14.68
N LEU A 225 0.78 1.87 15.95
CA LEU A 225 -0.12 2.85 16.56
C LEU A 225 0.51 4.24 16.67
N ALA A 226 1.79 4.31 17.06
CA ALA A 226 2.53 5.57 17.11
C ALA A 226 2.69 6.19 15.71
N ALA A 227 2.97 5.37 14.70
CA ALA A 227 3.01 5.80 13.30
C ALA A 227 1.64 6.31 12.85
N ALA A 228 0.56 5.58 13.13
CA ALA A 228 -0.81 6.01 12.79
C ALA A 228 -1.24 7.33 13.47
N ALA A 229 -0.64 7.67 14.60
CA ALA A 229 -0.88 8.92 15.32
C ALA A 229 0.02 10.09 14.85
N ASP A 230 1.05 9.82 14.06
CA ASP A 230 1.95 10.86 13.54
C ASP A 230 1.20 11.70 12.48
N PRO A 231 1.18 13.03 12.61
CA PRO A 231 0.57 13.91 11.60
C PRO A 231 1.02 13.63 10.16
N ALA A 232 2.26 13.18 9.94
CA ALA A 232 2.78 12.80 8.62
C ALA A 232 2.05 11.60 7.99
N TRP A 233 1.44 10.75 8.82
CA TRP A 233 0.72 9.54 8.46
C TRP A 233 -0.79 9.68 8.69
N THR A 234 -1.29 10.91 8.62
CA THR A 234 -2.74 11.21 8.65
C THR A 234 -3.18 11.87 7.35
N ARG A 235 -4.45 11.68 7.00
CA ARG A 235 -5.11 12.32 5.85
C ARG A 235 -6.33 13.10 6.31
N SER A 236 -6.72 14.09 5.53
CA SER A 236 -8.00 14.76 5.71
C SER A 236 -9.13 13.79 5.39
N ALA A 237 -10.09 13.69 6.31
CA ALA A 237 -11.27 12.86 6.16
C ALA A 237 -12.34 13.65 5.41
N GLU A 238 -12.69 13.21 4.20
CA GLU A 238 -13.85 13.74 3.50
C GLU A 238 -15.05 12.80 3.71
N ILE A 239 -16.07 13.27 4.42
CA ILE A 239 -17.31 12.51 4.63
C ILE A 239 -18.20 12.70 3.39
N LEU A 240 -18.42 11.61 2.65
CA LEU A 240 -19.15 11.60 1.39
C LEU A 240 -20.59 11.09 1.56
N ALA A 241 -20.83 10.19 2.52
CA ALA A 241 -22.16 9.71 2.85
C ALA A 241 -22.33 9.43 4.35
N GLU A 242 -23.57 9.57 4.82
CA GLU A 242 -23.95 9.22 6.19
C GLU A 242 -25.30 8.51 6.22
N ALA A 243 -25.46 7.60 7.18
CA ALA A 243 -26.73 6.96 7.49
C ALA A 243 -26.95 6.91 9.00
N ALA A 244 -28.11 7.37 9.47
CA ALA A 244 -28.48 7.25 10.88
C ALA A 244 -28.76 5.77 11.23
N LEU A 245 -28.32 5.35 12.41
CA LEU A 245 -28.66 4.03 12.92
C LEU A 245 -30.16 3.99 13.33
N PRO A 246 -30.89 2.90 13.03
CA PRO A 246 -32.33 2.81 13.32
C PRO A 246 -32.72 2.99 14.79
N ASP A 247 -31.80 2.68 15.71
CA ASP A 247 -31.99 2.81 17.15
C ASP A 247 -31.66 4.20 17.71
N GLY A 248 -31.19 5.13 16.87
CA GLY A 248 -30.79 6.48 17.26
C GLY A 248 -29.50 6.55 18.08
N THR A 249 -28.75 5.45 18.21
CA THR A 249 -27.50 5.43 19.00
C THR A 249 -26.37 6.19 18.33
N GLY A 250 -26.48 6.45 17.03
CA GLY A 250 -25.41 7.08 16.27
C GLY A 250 -25.64 7.11 14.76
N ARG A 251 -24.53 7.23 14.04
CA ARG A 251 -24.48 7.27 12.57
C ARG A 251 -23.38 6.37 12.06
N LEU A 252 -23.57 5.86 10.85
CA LEU A 252 -22.49 5.36 10.02
C LEU A 252 -22.10 6.46 9.03
N VAL A 253 -20.80 6.57 8.79
CA VAL A 253 -20.20 7.51 7.85
C VAL A 253 -19.33 6.75 6.88
N ALA A 254 -19.31 7.20 5.64
CA ALA A 254 -18.49 6.68 4.55
C ALA A 254 -17.78 7.85 3.89
N GLY A 255 -16.52 7.65 3.51
CA GLY A 255 -15.70 8.71 2.96
C GLY A 255 -14.43 8.23 2.29
N GLY A 256 -13.57 9.19 1.99
CA GLY A 256 -12.26 8.99 1.38
C GLY A 256 -11.23 9.99 1.88
N ASP A 257 -10.00 9.84 1.39
CA ASP A 257 -8.97 10.85 1.52
C ASP A 257 -9.02 11.87 0.38
N THR A 258 -8.34 13.00 0.53
CA THR A 258 -8.32 14.08 -0.48
C THR A 258 -7.68 13.69 -1.81
N ASP A 259 -6.99 12.54 -1.85
CA ASP A 259 -6.30 12.04 -3.04
C ASP A 259 -7.14 10.96 -3.77
N ALA A 260 -8.32 10.61 -3.22
CA ALA A 260 -9.23 9.57 -3.69
C ALA A 260 -8.56 8.19 -3.85
N SER A 261 -7.46 7.95 -3.12
CA SER A 261 -6.71 6.69 -3.15
C SER A 261 -7.25 5.67 -2.15
N ASP A 262 -7.73 6.16 -1.01
CA ASP A 262 -8.16 5.33 0.11
C ASP A 262 -9.60 5.64 0.54
N GLY A 263 -10.28 4.62 1.05
CA GLY A 263 -11.67 4.67 1.48
C GLY A 263 -11.78 4.34 2.95
N PHE A 264 -12.69 5.03 3.65
CA PHE A 264 -12.97 4.72 5.05
C PHE A 264 -14.46 4.64 5.33
N PHE A 265 -14.80 3.87 6.35
CA PHE A 265 -16.10 3.95 6.98
C PHE A 265 -15.97 3.96 8.50
N ALA A 266 -16.87 4.64 9.18
CA ALA A 266 -16.81 4.78 10.63
C ALA A 266 -18.21 4.72 11.26
N ARG A 267 -18.24 4.49 12.57
CA ARG A 267 -19.43 4.70 13.40
C ARG A 267 -19.15 5.84 14.37
N THR A 268 -20.09 6.76 14.45
CA THR A 268 -20.12 7.79 15.49
C THR A 268 -21.30 7.58 16.42
N ASP A 269 -21.22 8.06 17.65
CA ASP A 269 -22.37 8.14 18.54
C ASP A 269 -23.34 9.26 18.11
N ALA A 270 -24.45 9.40 18.83
CA ALA A 270 -25.47 10.43 18.56
C ALA A 270 -24.94 11.88 18.69
N ALA A 271 -23.81 12.09 19.37
CA ALA A 271 -23.15 13.39 19.50
C ALA A 271 -22.06 13.60 18.43
N GLY A 272 -21.87 12.66 17.51
CA GLY A 272 -20.84 12.72 16.47
C GLY A 272 -19.44 12.32 16.95
N ARG A 273 -19.31 11.76 18.15
CA ARG A 273 -18.01 11.27 18.65
C ARG A 273 -17.71 9.92 18.03
N LEU A 274 -16.44 9.70 17.65
CA LEU A 274 -16.01 8.43 17.08
C LEU A 274 -16.25 7.28 18.05
N VAL A 275 -16.79 6.17 17.54
CA VAL A 275 -16.84 4.87 18.22
C VAL A 275 -15.74 3.98 17.64
N TRP A 276 -15.75 3.80 16.32
CA TRP A 276 -14.72 3.08 15.58
C TRP A 276 -14.63 3.60 14.15
N LEU A 277 -13.47 3.39 13.52
CA LEU A 277 -13.15 3.74 12.14
C LEU A 277 -12.45 2.56 11.46
N VAL A 278 -12.80 2.25 10.22
CA VAL A 278 -12.10 1.31 9.36
C VAL A 278 -11.55 2.06 8.16
N HIS A 279 -10.23 1.99 7.96
CA HIS A 279 -9.52 2.54 6.80
C HIS A 279 -9.04 1.39 5.91
N LEU A 280 -9.25 1.46 4.59
CA LEU A 280 -8.99 0.38 3.65
C LEU A 280 -8.29 0.88 2.37
N PRO A 281 -7.44 0.04 1.74
CA PRO A 281 -6.83 0.31 0.43
C PRO A 281 -7.85 0.10 -0.69
N CYS A 282 -8.87 0.94 -0.72
CA CYS A 282 -9.92 0.92 -1.72
C CYS A 282 -10.25 2.35 -2.13
N THR A 283 -10.93 2.53 -3.26
CA THR A 283 -11.41 3.86 -3.63
C THR A 283 -12.47 4.37 -2.65
N GLU A 284 -12.74 5.67 -2.71
CA GLU A 284 -13.62 6.38 -1.79
C GLU A 284 -14.99 5.70 -1.62
N LEU A 285 -15.47 5.66 -0.37
CA LEU A 285 -16.80 5.12 -0.06
C LEU A 285 -17.84 6.23 -0.16
N VAL A 286 -18.56 6.25 -1.29
CA VAL A 286 -19.51 7.30 -1.66
C VAL A 286 -20.95 7.01 -1.19
N GLY A 287 -21.21 5.85 -0.60
CA GLY A 287 -22.54 5.45 -0.18
C GLY A 287 -22.55 4.58 1.07
N VAL A 288 -23.57 4.78 1.91
CA VAL A 288 -23.88 3.91 3.04
C VAL A 288 -25.38 3.73 3.19
N THR A 289 -25.83 2.49 3.38
CA THR A 289 -27.22 2.15 3.74
C THR A 289 -27.25 1.23 4.95
N VAL A 290 -28.32 1.30 5.75
CA VAL A 290 -28.50 0.49 6.96
C VAL A 290 -29.84 -0.24 6.90
N GLU A 291 -29.80 -1.56 7.02
CA GLU A 291 -30.97 -2.45 6.99
C GLU A 291 -30.92 -3.41 8.18
N GLY A 292 -31.56 -3.02 9.29
CA GLY A 292 -31.52 -3.79 10.53
C GLY A 292 -30.09 -3.90 11.09
N PRO A 293 -29.54 -5.11 11.31
CA PRO A 293 -28.18 -5.28 11.79
C PRO A 293 -27.12 -5.13 10.69
N ARG A 294 -27.50 -4.93 9.43
CA ARG A 294 -26.56 -4.89 8.31
C ARG A 294 -26.34 -3.46 7.85
N ALA A 295 -25.10 -3.14 7.52
CA ALA A 295 -24.75 -1.93 6.80
C ALA A 295 -24.04 -2.28 5.49
N VAL A 296 -24.38 -1.57 4.42
CA VAL A 296 -23.75 -1.71 3.10
C VAL A 296 -23.06 -0.41 2.76
N PHE A 297 -21.77 -0.49 2.48
CA PHE A 297 -20.94 0.60 1.99
C PHE A 297 -20.66 0.40 0.51
N VAL A 298 -20.74 1.45 -0.29
CA VAL A 298 -20.53 1.40 -1.74
C VAL A 298 -19.42 2.37 -2.11
N ASN A 299 -18.46 1.91 -2.91
CA ASN A 299 -17.41 2.77 -3.44
C ASN A 299 -17.81 3.41 -4.77
N ASP A 300 -17.05 4.41 -5.20
CA ASP A 300 -17.25 5.14 -6.47
C ASP A 300 -17.20 4.26 -7.74
N ARG A 301 -16.68 3.03 -7.63
CA ARG A 301 -16.62 2.02 -8.70
C ARG A 301 -17.79 1.03 -8.66
N GLY A 302 -18.72 1.18 -7.73
CA GLY A 302 -19.87 0.29 -7.56
C GLY A 302 -19.58 -1.02 -6.83
N GLY A 303 -18.36 -1.18 -6.30
CA GLY A 303 -18.02 -2.22 -5.34
C GLY A 303 -18.78 -2.00 -4.04
N ALA A 304 -19.20 -3.09 -3.39
CA ALA A 304 -20.04 -3.01 -2.21
C ALA A 304 -19.57 -3.95 -1.09
N LEU A 305 -19.42 -3.38 0.10
CA LEU A 305 -19.04 -4.09 1.32
C LEU A 305 -20.22 -4.15 2.28
N THR A 306 -20.57 -5.35 2.73
CA THR A 306 -21.59 -5.54 3.77
C THR A 306 -20.94 -5.92 5.09
N ILE A 307 -21.30 -5.24 6.18
CA ILE A 307 -20.89 -5.59 7.53
C ILE A 307 -22.10 -5.93 8.41
N ASP A 308 -21.87 -6.76 9.42
CA ASP A 308 -22.84 -7.04 10.49
C ASP A 308 -22.50 -6.17 11.71
N LEU A 309 -23.34 -5.19 12.00
CA LEU A 309 -23.19 -4.26 13.13
C LEU A 309 -23.31 -4.95 14.50
N THR A 310 -23.81 -6.18 14.54
CA THR A 310 -23.87 -6.98 15.77
C THR A 310 -22.59 -7.77 16.03
N ALA A 311 -21.67 -7.82 15.06
CA ALA A 311 -20.39 -8.47 15.25
C ALA A 311 -19.61 -7.77 16.38
N PRO A 312 -18.94 -8.51 17.27
CA PRO A 312 -18.24 -7.94 18.41
C PRO A 312 -17.27 -6.82 18.03
N GLU A 313 -16.64 -6.94 16.86
CA GLU A 313 -15.68 -5.97 16.32
C GLU A 313 -16.30 -4.61 15.98
N PHE A 314 -17.62 -4.51 15.80
CA PHE A 314 -18.34 -3.25 15.52
C PHE A 314 -19.28 -2.81 16.64
N SER A 315 -19.32 -3.57 17.74
CA SER A 315 -20.11 -3.23 18.92
C SER A 315 -19.47 -2.13 19.78
N ASP A 316 -20.29 -1.40 20.55
CA ASP A 316 -19.85 -0.32 21.45
C ASP A 316 -19.03 -0.81 22.65
N ALA A 317 -19.08 -2.12 22.93
CA ALA A 317 -18.39 -2.71 24.06
C ALA A 317 -17.01 -3.24 23.62
N PRO A 318 -15.91 -2.92 24.33
CA PRO A 318 -14.76 -3.80 24.32
C PRO A 318 -15.26 -5.16 24.82
N GLY A 319 -15.09 -6.21 24.01
CA GLY A 319 -15.41 -7.56 24.46
C GLY A 319 -14.60 -7.86 25.72
N ASN A 320 -15.29 -8.02 26.85
CA ASN A 320 -14.70 -8.56 28.08
C ASN A 320 -14.30 -10.02 27.87
#